data_AF-A0A1A6GJM0-F1
#
_entry.id   AF-A0A1A6GJM0-F1
#
_cell.length_a   1.000
_cell.length_b   1.000
_cell.length_c   1.000
_cell.angle_alpha   90.00
_cell.angle_beta   90.00
_cell.angle_gamma   90.00
#
_symmetry.space_group_name_H-M   'P 1'
#
loop_
_entity.id
_entity.type
_entity.pdbx_description
1 polymer ?
#
loop_
_entity_poly.entity_id
_entity_poly.type
_entity_poly.pdbx_seq_one_letter_code
_entity_poly.pdbx_strand_id
1 'polypeptide(L)' 'DYTEDYIQTGPGQLYAYSTRLFTVDGISVPYTWNHTIFYDQAWGKMPFLVETLHASSVESNYNQLEETLGFKIHASISK' A
#
# COMPACT_ATOMS: atom_id res chain seq x y z
N ASP A 1 6.49 9.64 -0.26
CA ASP A 1 6.28 8.80 0.94
C ASP A 1 4.84 8.89 1.38
N TYR A 2 4.31 7.81 1.96
CA TYR A 2 2.95 7.78 2.52
C TYR A 2 2.86 6.73 3.64
N THR A 3 1.81 6.84 4.44
CA THR A 3 1.41 5.80 5.39
C THR A 3 0.04 5.25 5.06
N GLU A 4 -0.23 4.01 5.45
CA GLU A 4 -1.53 3.38 5.30
C GLU A 4 -1.79 2.43 6.47
N ASP A 5 -2.95 2.58 7.10
CA ASP A 5 -3.35 1.74 8.22
C ASP A 5 -4.05 0.49 7.70
N TYR A 6 -3.56 -0.67 8.15
CA TYR A 6 -4.15 -1.98 7.89
C TYR A 6 -4.90 -2.42 9.14
N ILE A 7 -6.21 -2.63 8.99
CA ILE A 7 -7.11 -2.95 10.09
C ILE A 7 -7.56 -4.41 9.96
N GLN A 8 -7.37 -5.20 11.01
CA GLN A 8 -7.90 -6.55 11.08
C GLN A 8 -9.43 -6.51 11.29
N THR A 9 -10.21 -6.73 10.23
CA THR A 9 -11.68 -6.65 10.28
C THR A 9 -12.35 -7.98 10.63
N GLY A 10 -11.65 -9.10 10.43
CA GLY A 10 -12.14 -10.44 10.76
C GLY A 10 -11.03 -11.49 10.56
N PRO A 11 -11.22 -12.76 10.97
CA PRO A 11 -10.20 -13.80 10.79
C PRO A 11 -9.79 -13.93 9.31
N GLY A 12 -8.49 -13.83 9.02
CA GLY A 12 -7.97 -13.93 7.65
C GLY A 12 -8.28 -12.72 6.75
N GLN A 13 -8.70 -11.58 7.31
CA GLN A 13 -9.07 -10.40 6.53
C GLN A 13 -8.47 -9.11 7.09
N LEU A 14 -7.80 -8.35 6.23
CA LEU A 14 -7.33 -6.98 6.51
C LEU A 14 -8.01 -6.00 5.56
N TYR A 15 -8.34 -4.82 6.07
CA TYR A 15 -8.88 -3.72 5.29
C TYR A 15 -7.94 -2.51 5.37
N ALA A 16 -7.79 -1.82 4.25
CA ALA A 16 -7.07 -0.55 4.18
C ALA A 16 -7.77 0.42 3.24
N TYR A 17 -7.75 1.70 3.63
CA TYR A 17 -8.29 2.79 2.85
C TYR A 17 -7.38 4.00 2.98
N SER A 18 -6.92 4.56 1.86
CA SER A 18 -6.10 5.77 1.86
C SER A 18 -6.40 6.66 0.66
N THR A 19 -6.30 7.97 0.87
CA THR A 19 -6.28 8.96 -0.21
C THR A 19 -4.89 9.59 -0.23
N ARG A 20 -4.29 9.66 -1.41
CA ARG A 20 -2.91 10.11 -1.62
C ARG A 20 -2.88 11.12 -2.78
N LEU A 21 -1.84 11.94 -2.80
CA LEU A 21 -1.55 12.83 -3.93
C LEU A 21 -0.42 12.22 -4.76
N PHE A 22 -0.58 12.23 -6.08
CA PHE A 22 0.47 11.91 -7.04
C PHE A 22 0.67 13.08 -7.99
N THR A 23 1.91 13.38 -8.35
CA THR A 23 2.21 14.50 -9.25
C THR A 23 2.57 13.97 -10.63
N VAL A 24 1.85 14.41 -11.65
CA VAL A 24 2.13 14.15 -13.07
C VAL A 24 2.32 15.48 -13.76
N ASP A 25 3.45 15.68 -14.43
CA ASP A 25 3.77 16.91 -15.16
C ASP A 25 3.58 18.20 -14.31
N GLY A 26 3.89 18.12 -13.02
CA GLY A 26 3.72 19.22 -12.06
C GLY A 26 2.31 19.41 -11.51
N ILE A 27 1.34 18.60 -11.95
CA ILE A 27 -0.05 18.64 -11.49
C ILE A 27 -0.27 17.57 -10.43
N SER A 28 -0.69 17.97 -9.23
CA SER A 28 -1.05 17.04 -8.15
C SER A 28 -2.49 16.55 -8.31
N VAL A 29 -2.64 15.24 -8.48
CA VAL A 29 -3.93 14.55 -8.64
C VAL A 29 -4.18 13.68 -7.42
N PRO A 30 -5.35 13.80 -6.76
CA PRO A 30 -5.71 12.89 -5.69
C PRO A 30 -6.16 11.55 -6.27
N TYR A 31 -5.77 10.48 -5.60
CA TYR A 31 -6.25 9.13 -5.87
C TYR A 31 -6.54 8.42 -4.56
N THR A 32 -7.52 7.52 -4.60
CA THR A 32 -7.95 6.75 -3.43
C THR A 32 -7.74 5.27 -3.68
N TRP A 33 -7.15 4.58 -2.70
CA TRP A 33 -7.05 3.13 -2.66
C TRP A 33 -7.96 2.61 -1.56
N ASN A 34 -8.86 1.71 -1.95
CA ASN A 34 -9.71 0.95 -1.06
C ASN A 34 -9.50 -0.51 -1.40
N HIS A 35 -8.94 -1.28 -0.47
CA HIS A 35 -8.68 -2.69 -0.72
C HIS A 35 -8.82 -3.55 0.54
N THR A 36 -9.03 -4.84 0.29
CA THR A 36 -9.13 -5.87 1.31
C THR A 36 -8.17 -7.01 0.96
N ILE A 37 -7.37 -7.43 1.94
CA ILE A 37 -6.46 -8.58 1.81
C ILE A 37 -7.11 -9.78 2.50
N PHE A 38 -7.12 -10.91 1.82
CA PHE A 38 -7.53 -12.20 2.38
C PHE A 38 -6.32 -13.13 2.52
N TYR A 39 -6.20 -13.80 3.65
CA TYR A 39 -5.13 -14.75 3.96
C TYR A 39 -5.68 -15.94 4.76
N ASP A 40 -4.92 -17.03 4.80
CA ASP A 40 -5.33 -18.24 5.53
C ASP A 40 -5.43 -17.94 7.04
N GLN A 41 -6.58 -18.24 7.64
CA GLN A 41 -6.83 -18.04 9.06
C GLN A 41 -5.87 -18.85 9.96
N ALA A 42 -5.29 -19.93 9.43
CA ALA A 42 -4.26 -20.72 10.11
C ALA A 42 -2.99 -19.91 10.42
N TRP A 43 -2.74 -18.79 9.72
CA TRP A 43 -1.62 -17.89 9.99
C TRP A 43 -1.86 -16.95 11.18
N GLY A 44 -3.03 -17.04 11.82
CA GLY A 44 -3.38 -16.27 13.00
C GLY A 44 -3.96 -14.91 12.66
N LYS A 45 -3.68 -13.92 13.51
CA LYS A 45 -4.10 -12.52 13.34
C LYS A 45 -2.87 -11.63 13.44
N MET A 46 -2.98 -10.40 12.96
CA MET A 46 -2.00 -9.36 13.26
C MET A 46 -1.83 -9.21 14.79
N PRO A 47 -0.60 -8.93 15.28
CA PRO A 47 -0.35 -8.71 16.71
C PRO A 47 -1.16 -7.55 17.31
N PHE A 48 -1.55 -6.58 16.48
CA PHE A 48 -2.37 -5.44 16.84
C PHE A 48 -3.58 -5.33 15.92
N LEU A 49 -4.67 -4.71 16.41
CA LEU A 49 -5.88 -4.48 15.60
C LEU A 49 -5.59 -3.62 14.36
N VAL A 50 -4.64 -2.69 14.51
CA VAL A 50 -4.16 -1.78 13.48
C VAL A 50 -2.64 -1.86 13.47
N GLU A 51 -2.06 -1.99 12.28
CA GLU A 51 -0.63 -1.71 12.05
C GLU A 51 -0.51 -0.75 10.86
N THR A 52 0.48 0.13 10.92
CA THR A 52 0.71 1.17 9.92
C THR A 52 1.86 0.75 9.01
N LEU A 53 1.59 0.68 7.71
CA LEU A 53 2.60 0.60 6.67
C LEU A 53 3.23 1.98 6.48
N HIS A 54 4.55 2.06 6.53
CA HIS A 54 5.33 3.21 6.13
C HIS A 54 5.99 2.92 4.79
N ALA A 55 5.58 3.64 3.75
CA ALA A 55 6.13 3.51 2.41
C ALA A 55 6.94 4.76 2.03
N SER A 56 8.18 4.56 1.62
CA SER A 56 9.08 5.62 1.17
C SER A 56 9.82 5.24 -0.11
N SER A 57 10.47 6.22 -0.73
CA SER A 57 11.25 6.03 -1.96
C SER A 57 10.45 5.31 -3.06
N VAL A 58 9.20 5.75 -3.24
CA VAL A 58 8.26 5.18 -4.24
C VAL A 58 8.65 5.69 -5.61
N GLU A 59 9.07 4.79 -6.47
CA GLU A 59 9.54 5.08 -7.83
C GLU A 59 8.87 4.14 -8.83
N SER A 60 8.57 4.67 -10.01
CA SER A 60 8.09 3.90 -11.16
C SER A 60 8.83 4.30 -12.42
N ASN A 61 9.20 3.35 -13.26
CA ASN A 61 9.85 3.61 -14.54
C ASN A 61 9.24 2.74 -15.64
N TYR A 62 8.80 3.37 -16.72
CA TYR A 62 8.27 2.69 -17.90
C TYR A 62 9.31 2.68 -19.02
N ASN A 63 9.75 1.50 -19.44
CA ASN A 63 10.59 1.31 -20.61
C ASN A 63 9.71 1.04 -21.83
N GLN A 64 9.56 2.03 -22.71
CA GLN A 64 8.74 1.91 -23.91
C GLN A 64 9.27 0.89 -24.92
N LEU A 65 10.59 0.70 -25.02
CA LEU A 65 11.18 -0.23 -25.99
C LEU A 65 10.93 -1.69 -25.60
N GLU A 66 10.98 -1.97 -24.31
CA GLU A 66 10.78 -3.32 -23.76
C GLU A 66 9.33 -3.58 -23.32
N GLU A 67 8.48 -2.54 -23.33
CA GLU A 67 7.11 -2.57 -22.80
C GLU A 67 7.05 -3.04 -21.32
N THR A 68 8.05 -2.67 -20.52
CA THR A 68 8.16 -3.06 -19.11
C THR A 68 7.90 -1.88 -18.17
N LEU A 69 7.22 -2.16 -17.06
CA LEU A 69 6.97 -1.20 -16.00
C LEU A 69 7.60 -1.72 -14.70
N GLY A 70 8.62 -1.00 -14.22
CA GLY A 70 9.29 -1.29 -12.96
C GLY A 70 8.75 -0.43 -11.83
N PHE A 71 8.62 -1.02 -10.65
CA PHE A 71 8.26 -0.32 -9.41
C PHE A 71 9.29 -0.61 -8.33
N LYS A 72 9.63 0.40 -7.53
CA LYS A 72 10.49 0.26 -6.36
C LYS A 72 9.87 1.01 -5.19
N ILE A 73 9.81 0.35 -4.04
CA ILE A 73 9.25 0.90 -2.81
C ILE A 73 10.11 0.41 -1.65
N HIS A 74 10.43 1.30 -0.72
CA HIS A 74 10.91 0.94 0.60
C HIS A 74 9.74 0.89 1.57
N ALA A 75 9.61 -0.19 2.32
CA ALA A 75 8.47 -0.42 3.19
C ALA A 75 8.90 -0.94 4.57
N SER A 76 8.26 -0.42 5.61
CA SER A 76 8.30 -0.98 6.97
C SER A 76 6.90 -1.01 7.57
N ILE A 77 6.70 -1.87 8.56
CA ILE A 77 5.43 -1.98 9.30
C ILE A 77 5.69 -1.81 10.79
N SER A 78 4.81 -1.07 11.47
CA SER A 78 4.87 -0.86 12.90
C SER A 78 3.48 -0.63 13.50
N LYS A 79 3.39 -0.62 14.82
CA LYS A 79 2.19 -0.22 15.57
C LYS A 79 1.92 1.29 15.44
#